data_AF-A0A6P3XG15-F1
#
_entry.id   AF-A0A6P3XG15-F1
#
_cell.length_a   1.000
_cell.length_b   1.000
_cell.length_c   1.000
_cell.angle_alpha   90.00
_cell.angle_beta   90.00
_cell.angle_gamma   90.00
#
_symmetry.space_group_name_H-M   'P 1'
#
loop_
_entity.id
_entity.type
_entity.pdbx_description
1 polymer ?
#
loop_
_entity_poly.entity_id
_entity_poly.type
_entity_poly.pdbx_seq_one_letter_code
_entity_poly.pdbx_strand_id
1 'polypeptide(L)'
;MDPYRNETLSVPDYLDREIFPILLSAMREMLIEVHRRDALQVEFTRFLFPVTLTRCPFQFEKNLPYILYRKGKCSFNALDCLAEILWNRNSLHPNRSHTWTDIFGIPQFQLWLRSHPRPIYPKSWLWTKEEAALRIQRYIRGWLVRKRADVQEMRQFWKIISAEGTELSIPESDKTDCRKSV
;
A
#
# COMPACT_ATOMS: atom_id res chain seq x y z
N MET A 1 14.69 41.35 7.71
CA MET A 1 14.86 39.95 7.29
C MET A 1 14.42 39.10 8.47
N ASP A 2 13.22 38.52 8.38
CA ASP A 2 12.60 37.78 9.48
C ASP A 2 13.01 36.29 9.37
N PRO A 3 13.71 35.69 10.36
CA PRO A 3 14.33 34.37 10.23
C PRO A 3 13.38 33.19 10.49
N TYR A 4 12.08 33.43 10.73
CA TYR A 4 11.10 32.39 11.09
C TYR A 4 9.98 32.20 10.07
N ARG A 5 10.28 32.32 8.77
CA ARG A 5 9.39 31.76 7.76
C ARG A 5 9.61 30.25 7.72
N ASN A 6 9.03 29.52 8.67
CA ASN A 6 8.87 28.08 8.57
C ASN A 6 8.03 27.85 7.32
N GLU A 7 8.68 27.54 6.19
CA GLU A 7 8.01 27.05 5.00
C GLU A 7 7.23 25.81 5.43
N THR A 8 5.90 25.95 5.54
CA THR A 8 5.00 24.83 5.73
C THR A 8 5.12 23.99 4.47
N LEU A 9 6.08 23.06 4.46
CA LEU A 9 6.26 22.13 3.36
C LEU A 9 4.89 21.50 3.06
N SER A 10 4.48 21.56 1.80
CA SER A 10 3.25 20.91 1.38
C SER A 10 3.37 19.42 1.74
N VAL A 11 2.29 18.81 2.24
CA VAL A 11 2.30 17.40 2.64
C VAL A 11 2.91 16.47 1.56
N PRO A 12 2.62 16.65 0.25
CA PRO A 12 3.28 15.89 -0.81
C PRO A 12 4.80 16.09 -0.85
N ASP A 13 5.28 17.33 -0.72
CA ASP A 13 6.72 17.64 -0.74
C ASP A 13 7.45 17.01 0.45
N TYR A 14 6.80 16.96 1.62
CA TYR A 14 7.35 16.28 2.79
C TYR A 14 7.46 14.78 2.56
N LEU A 15 6.42 14.15 2.00
CA LEU A 15 6.44 12.72 1.69
C LEU A 15 7.52 12.39 0.67
N ASP A 16 7.66 13.21 -0.38
CA ASP A 16 8.64 13.02 -1.44
C ASP A 16 10.09 13.18 -0.95
N ARG A 17 10.34 14.09 0.00
CA ARG A 17 11.69 14.35 0.51
C ARG A 17 12.08 13.43 1.66
N GLU A 18 11.20 13.20 2.62
CA GLU A 18 11.55 12.55 3.89
C GLU A 18 11.14 11.08 3.93
N ILE A 19 9.98 10.73 3.36
CA ILE A 19 9.38 9.40 3.57
C ILE A 19 9.68 8.44 2.42
N PHE A 20 9.43 8.84 1.18
CA PHE A 20 9.59 7.94 0.03
C PHE A 20 11.02 7.46 -0.21
N PRO A 21 12.08 8.27 -0.05
CA PRO A 21 13.44 7.78 -0.23
C PRO A 21 13.78 6.63 0.75
N ILE A 22 13.41 6.79 2.02
CA ILE A 22 13.62 5.78 3.07
C ILE A 22 12.78 4.53 2.76
N LEU A 23 11.50 4.72 2.43
CA LEU A 23 10.59 3.62 2.12
C LEU A 23 11.03 2.83 0.89
N LEU A 24 11.41 3.51 -0.19
CA LEU A 24 11.88 2.87 -1.42
C LEU A 24 13.19 2.11 -1.19
N SER A 25 14.11 2.67 -0.40
CA SER A 25 15.33 1.96 0.00
C SER A 25 15.00 0.70 0.82
N ALA A 26 14.13 0.81 1.81
CA ALA A 26 13.72 -0.32 2.63
C ALA A 26 12.99 -1.39 1.81
N MET A 27 12.12 -1.00 0.87
CA MET A 27 11.46 -1.93 -0.04
C MET A 27 12.44 -2.65 -0.95
N ARG A 28 13.47 -1.96 -1.47
CA ARG A 28 14.53 -2.59 -2.27
C ARG A 28 15.25 -3.67 -1.46
N GLU A 29 15.61 -3.38 -0.23
CA GLU A 29 16.30 -4.34 0.64
C GLU A 29 15.41 -5.52 1.02
N MET A 30 14.15 -5.26 1.34
CA MET A 30 13.16 -6.30 1.54
C MET A 30 13.08 -7.23 0.33
N LEU A 31 13.08 -6.70 -0.91
CA LEU A 31 13.08 -7.50 -2.13
C LEU A 31 14.37 -8.33 -2.31
N ILE A 32 15.52 -7.79 -1.93
CA ILE A 32 16.79 -8.53 -1.92
C ILE A 32 16.74 -9.68 -0.91
N GLU A 33 16.24 -9.43 0.30
CA GLU A 33 16.13 -10.44 1.36
C GLU A 33 15.11 -11.52 1.00
N VAL A 34 14.01 -11.12 0.37
CA VAL A 34 13.02 -12.01 -0.24
C VAL A 34 13.65 -12.92 -1.28
N HIS A 35 14.45 -12.35 -2.20
CA HIS A 35 15.15 -13.13 -3.23
C HIS A 35 16.16 -14.10 -2.61
N ARG A 36 16.95 -13.65 -1.63
CA ARG A 36 17.93 -14.46 -0.90
C ARG A 36 17.30 -15.68 -0.21
N ARG A 37 16.07 -15.52 0.30
CA ARG A 37 15.32 -16.59 0.99
C ARG A 37 14.54 -17.52 0.03
N ASP A 38 14.70 -17.37 -1.29
CA ASP A 38 13.93 -18.09 -2.32
C ASP A 38 12.41 -17.96 -2.13
N ALA A 39 11.96 -16.85 -1.52
CA ALA A 39 10.57 -16.61 -1.16
C ALA A 39 9.68 -16.22 -2.37
N LEU A 40 10.29 -15.98 -3.54
CA LEU A 40 9.63 -15.58 -4.78
C LEU A 40 9.37 -16.71 -5.78
N GLN A 41 9.64 -17.98 -5.43
CA GLN A 41 9.21 -19.11 -6.28
C GLN A 41 7.69 -19.35 -6.20
N VAL A 42 6.93 -18.30 -6.47
CA VAL A 42 5.49 -18.30 -6.71
C VAL A 42 5.26 -17.52 -8.02
N GLU A 43 5.38 -18.24 -9.13
CA GLU A 43 4.83 -17.95 -10.47
C GLU A 43 4.62 -16.48 -10.88
N PHE A 44 5.70 -15.72 -11.06
CA PHE A 44 5.60 -14.40 -11.70
C PHE A 44 5.41 -14.48 -13.23
N THR A 45 5.52 -15.66 -13.83
CA THR A 45 5.50 -15.86 -15.30
C THR A 45 4.11 -15.89 -15.95
N ARG A 46 3.00 -15.71 -15.21
CA ARG A 46 1.65 -15.68 -15.82
C ARG A 46 0.82 -14.42 -15.58
N PHE A 47 1.28 -13.48 -14.75
CA PHE A 47 0.47 -12.33 -14.35
C PHE A 47 0.74 -11.01 -15.08
N LEU A 48 1.83 -10.91 -15.86
CA LEU A 48 2.12 -9.72 -16.66
C LEU A 48 1.52 -9.72 -18.06
N PHE A 49 0.81 -10.77 -18.46
CA PHE A 49 0.03 -10.83 -19.71
C PHE A 49 -1.44 -11.04 -19.34
N PRO A 50 -2.24 -9.96 -19.18
CA PRO A 50 -2.87 -9.37 -20.35
C PRO A 50 -3.20 -7.87 -20.16
N VAL A 51 -2.28 -6.97 -20.52
CA VAL A 51 -2.66 -5.57 -20.82
C VAL A 51 -2.08 -5.10 -22.17
N THR A 52 -1.10 -5.81 -22.74
CA THR A 52 -0.49 -5.43 -24.02
C THR A 52 -0.47 -6.59 -25.01
N LEU A 53 -1.62 -7.11 -25.46
CA LEU A 53 -1.70 -7.85 -26.74
C LEU A 53 -3.14 -8.15 -27.17
N THR A 54 -3.85 -7.11 -27.64
CA THR A 54 -5.07 -7.27 -28.46
C THR A 54 -4.76 -7.33 -29.96
N ARG A 55 -3.53 -7.69 -30.35
CA ARG A 55 -3.18 -7.82 -31.77
C ARG A 55 -1.98 -8.73 -31.99
N CYS A 56 -2.14 -10.04 -31.78
CA CYS A 56 -1.42 -11.14 -32.43
C CYS A 56 -1.85 -12.48 -31.77
N PRO A 57 -2.49 -13.40 -32.50
CA PRO A 57 -2.66 -14.77 -32.02
C PRO A 57 -1.37 -15.53 -32.35
N PHE A 58 -0.51 -15.77 -31.36
CA PHE A 58 0.61 -16.71 -31.53
C PHE A 58 0.46 -17.84 -30.53
N GLN A 59 0.28 -19.04 -31.07
CA GLN A 59 0.18 -20.30 -30.34
C GLN A 59 1.36 -20.49 -29.39
N PHE A 60 1.09 -20.50 -28.09
CA PHE A 60 1.89 -21.26 -27.14
C PHE A 60 1.03 -22.43 -26.65
N GLU A 61 0.95 -23.44 -27.51
CA GLU A 61 0.48 -24.75 -27.14
C GLU A 61 1.68 -25.66 -26.90
N LYS A 62 1.58 -26.41 -25.80
CA LYS A 62 2.17 -27.74 -25.56
C LYS A 62 3.65 -27.76 -25.14
N ASN A 63 3.86 -28.43 -24.00
CA ASN A 63 5.12 -28.85 -23.39
C ASN A 63 5.75 -27.89 -22.37
N LEU A 64 5.15 -27.81 -21.18
CA LEU A 64 5.94 -27.97 -19.96
C LEU A 64 5.12 -28.84 -18.99
N PRO A 65 5.66 -29.99 -18.54
CA PRO A 65 4.95 -30.88 -17.64
C PRO A 65 4.59 -30.12 -16.38
N TYR A 66 3.42 -30.43 -15.84
CA TYR A 66 2.91 -29.99 -14.55
C TYR A 66 3.90 -30.33 -13.44
N ILE A 67 4.95 -29.53 -13.26
CA ILE A 67 5.73 -29.56 -12.05
C ILE A 67 4.95 -28.75 -11.03
N LEU A 68 3.94 -29.40 -10.44
CA LEU A 68 3.30 -29.00 -9.20
C LEU A 68 4.36 -29.02 -8.09
N TYR A 69 5.30 -28.08 -8.10
CA TYR A 69 6.11 -27.77 -6.93
C TYR A 69 5.19 -27.09 -5.93
N ARG A 70 4.50 -27.90 -5.13
CA ARG A 70 3.87 -27.46 -3.89
C ARG A 70 4.98 -27.19 -2.87
N LYS A 71 5.81 -26.17 -3.12
CA LYS A 71 6.79 -25.68 -2.13
C LYS A 71 5.99 -25.18 -0.92
N GLY A 72 6.48 -25.54 0.28
CA GLY A 72 5.85 -25.21 1.55
C GLY A 72 5.51 -23.72 1.63
N LYS A 73 4.42 -23.40 2.33
CA LYS A 73 3.96 -22.01 2.47
C LYS A 73 5.13 -21.16 2.99
N CYS A 74 5.51 -20.13 2.23
CA CYS A 74 6.60 -19.25 2.61
C CYS A 74 6.29 -18.61 3.97
N SER A 75 7.20 -18.74 4.94
CA SER A 75 7.09 -18.13 6.27
C SER A 75 7.50 -16.66 6.29
N PHE A 76 7.97 -16.13 5.15
CA PHE A 76 8.43 -14.76 5.05
C PHE A 76 7.26 -13.77 5.08
N ASN A 77 7.28 -12.85 6.06
CA ASN A 77 6.35 -11.73 6.11
C ASN A 77 7.05 -10.45 5.66
N ALA A 78 6.72 -10.00 4.46
CA ALA A 78 7.27 -8.79 3.86
C ALA A 78 7.01 -7.53 4.69
N LEU A 79 5.84 -7.43 5.34
CA LEU A 79 5.51 -6.26 6.16
C LEU A 79 6.34 -6.22 7.44
N ASP A 80 6.61 -7.37 8.06
CA ASP A 80 7.44 -7.45 9.26
C ASP A 80 8.89 -7.07 8.94
N CYS A 81 9.43 -7.62 7.85
CA CYS A 81 10.77 -7.28 7.37
C CYS A 81 10.89 -5.77 7.03
N LEU A 82 9.88 -5.20 6.37
CA LEU A 82 9.88 -3.78 6.05
C LEU A 82 9.85 -2.91 7.32
N ALA A 83 9.01 -3.27 8.30
CA ALA A 83 8.91 -2.55 9.57
C ALA A 83 10.22 -2.61 10.36
N GLU A 84 10.88 -3.76 10.38
CA GLU A 84 12.19 -3.98 10.98
C GLU A 84 13.27 -3.09 10.34
N ILE A 85 13.34 -3.07 9.00
CA ILE A 85 14.30 -2.22 8.27
C ILE A 85 14.04 -0.75 8.56
N LEU A 86 12.78 -0.30 8.49
CA LEU A 86 12.41 1.10 8.76
C LEU A 86 12.73 1.54 10.19
N TRP A 87 12.54 0.65 11.17
CA TRP A 87 12.84 0.95 12.56
C TRP A 87 14.35 1.10 12.82
N ASN A 88 15.14 0.16 12.32
CA ASN A 88 16.58 0.10 12.56
C ASN A 88 17.35 1.16 11.76
N ARG A 89 16.85 1.54 10.57
CA ARG A 89 17.47 2.55 9.70
C ARG A 89 16.87 3.95 9.81
N ASN A 90 16.18 4.23 10.91
CA ASN A 90 15.63 5.56 11.15
C ASN A 90 16.76 6.59 11.35
N SER A 91 16.86 7.57 10.45
CA SER A 91 17.86 8.64 10.48
C SER A 91 17.80 9.48 11.77
N LEU A 92 16.62 9.59 12.39
CA LEU A 92 16.43 10.31 13.65
C LEU A 92 17.00 9.55 14.86
N HIS A 93 17.30 8.26 14.71
CA HIS A 93 17.82 7.41 15.77
C HIS A 93 19.02 6.56 15.28
N PRO A 94 20.17 7.20 14.98
CA PRO A 94 21.33 6.52 14.39
C PRO A 94 21.92 5.42 15.29
N ASN A 95 21.69 5.48 16.60
CA ASN A 95 22.14 4.43 17.52
C ASN A 95 21.45 3.07 17.25
N ARG A 96 20.28 3.04 16.59
CA ARG A 96 19.56 1.79 16.28
C ARG A 96 20.18 1.00 15.14
N SER A 97 20.94 1.63 14.24
CA SER A 97 21.63 0.91 13.17
C SER A 97 22.78 0.03 13.69
N HIS A 98 23.32 0.37 14.87
CA HIS A 98 24.42 -0.34 15.51
C HIS A 98 23.97 -1.61 16.24
N THR A 99 22.74 -1.62 16.75
CA THR A 99 22.13 -2.78 17.44
C THR A 99 20.84 -3.15 16.73
N TRP A 100 20.96 -4.08 15.78
CA TRP A 100 19.83 -4.53 14.99
C TRP A 100 18.76 -5.18 15.88
N THR A 101 17.57 -4.57 15.92
CA THR A 101 16.45 -5.05 16.72
C THR A 101 15.45 -5.79 15.83
N ASP A 102 15.14 -7.04 16.17
CA ASP A 102 14.10 -7.83 15.51
C ASP A 102 12.72 -7.18 15.69
N ILE A 103 11.80 -7.43 14.76
CA ILE A 103 10.44 -6.88 14.77
C ILE A 103 9.71 -7.14 16.10
N PHE A 104 9.88 -8.31 16.71
CA PHE A 104 9.24 -8.64 17.99
C PHE A 104 9.95 -8.01 19.19
N GLY A 105 11.16 -7.48 19.03
CA GLY A 105 11.88 -6.71 20.04
C GLY A 105 11.50 -5.23 20.08
N ILE A 106 10.79 -4.72 19.08
CA ILE A 106 10.41 -3.31 19.00
C ILE A 106 9.30 -3.02 20.04
N PRO A 107 9.49 -2.09 21.00
CA PRO A 107 8.53 -1.86 22.08
C PRO A 107 7.13 -1.43 21.59
N GLN A 108 7.08 -0.52 20.62
CA GLN A 108 5.82 -0.03 20.05
C GLN A 108 5.07 -1.15 19.32
N PHE A 109 5.82 -2.05 18.67
CA PHE A 109 5.25 -3.18 17.96
C PHE A 109 4.65 -4.20 18.93
N GLN A 110 5.34 -4.49 20.05
CA GLN A 110 4.81 -5.36 21.10
C GLN A 110 3.52 -4.78 21.72
N LEU A 111 3.50 -3.48 22.01
CA LEU A 111 2.31 -2.81 22.54
C LEU A 111 1.14 -2.90 21.56
N TRP A 112 1.40 -2.71 20.26
CA TRP A 112 0.39 -2.85 19.22
C TRP A 112 -0.17 -4.28 19.13
N LEU A 113 0.68 -5.30 19.21
CA LEU A 113 0.25 -6.69 19.16
C LEU A 113 -0.62 -7.11 20.35
N ARG A 114 -0.49 -6.45 21.51
CA ARG A 114 -1.36 -6.72 22.67
C ARG A 114 -2.81 -6.31 22.42
N SER A 115 -3.03 -5.18 21.76
CA SER A 115 -4.38 -4.71 21.42
C SER A 115 -4.91 -5.30 20.10
N HIS A 116 -4.01 -5.70 19.19
CA HIS A 116 -4.34 -6.26 17.88
C HIS A 116 -3.60 -7.59 17.65
N PRO A 117 -4.08 -8.69 18.26
CA PRO A 117 -3.44 -9.99 18.09
C PRO A 117 -3.46 -10.41 16.62
N ARG A 118 -2.35 -10.98 16.13
CA ARG A 118 -2.28 -11.46 14.76
C ARG A 118 -3.23 -12.65 14.57
N PRO A 119 -3.94 -12.73 13.44
CA PRO A 119 -4.71 -13.93 13.12
C PRO A 119 -3.77 -15.14 12.97
N ILE A 120 -4.25 -16.32 13.37
CA ILE A 120 -3.48 -17.58 13.36
C ILE A 120 -2.92 -17.88 11.95
N TYR A 121 -3.69 -17.54 10.91
CA TYR A 121 -3.31 -17.78 9.52
C TYR A 121 -3.11 -16.46 8.78
N PRO A 122 -1.95 -16.26 8.12
CA PRO A 122 -1.73 -15.09 7.29
C PRO A 122 -2.65 -15.13 6.06
N LYS A 123 -3.08 -13.96 5.57
CA LYS A 123 -4.02 -13.85 4.44
C LYS A 123 -3.50 -14.51 3.16
N SER A 124 -2.18 -14.49 2.95
CA SER A 124 -1.52 -15.18 1.83
C SER A 124 -1.76 -16.69 1.83
N TRP A 125 -2.05 -17.30 2.99
CA TRP A 125 -2.38 -18.71 3.10
C TRP A 125 -3.84 -19.02 2.83
N LEU A 126 -4.71 -18.00 2.93
CA LEU A 126 -6.15 -18.15 2.80
C LEU A 126 -6.63 -17.91 1.37
N TRP A 127 -5.89 -17.10 0.59
CA TRP A 127 -6.29 -16.74 -0.77
C TRP A 127 -5.83 -17.78 -1.78
N THR A 128 -6.72 -18.10 -2.71
CA THR A 128 -6.32 -18.75 -3.96
C THR A 128 -5.51 -17.78 -4.82
N LYS A 129 -4.82 -18.32 -5.81
CA LYS A 129 -4.03 -17.54 -6.75
C LYS A 129 -4.89 -16.51 -7.50
N GLU A 130 -6.10 -16.90 -7.89
CA GLU A 130 -7.07 -16.08 -8.60
C GLU A 130 -7.59 -14.94 -7.71
N GLU A 131 -7.92 -15.24 -6.45
CA GLU A 131 -8.35 -14.23 -5.49
C GLU A 131 -7.26 -13.19 -5.18
N ALA A 132 -6.02 -13.67 -5.00
CA ALA A 132 -4.88 -12.79 -4.78
C ALA A 132 -4.68 -11.86 -5.99
N ALA A 133 -4.76 -12.40 -7.21
CA ALA A 133 -4.65 -11.63 -8.43
C ALA A 133 -5.76 -10.57 -8.56
N LEU A 134 -7.02 -10.95 -8.31
CA LEU A 134 -8.14 -10.00 -8.35
C LEU A 134 -7.95 -8.85 -7.36
N ARG A 135 -7.47 -9.14 -6.15
CA ARG A 135 -7.16 -8.11 -5.15
C ARG A 135 -6.05 -7.18 -5.61
N ILE A 136 -4.91 -7.73 -6.06
CA ILE A 136 -3.78 -6.94 -6.56
C ILE A 136 -4.23 -6.04 -7.72
N GLN A 137 -4.92 -6.61 -8.71
CA GLN A 137 -5.39 -5.85 -9.86
C GLN A 137 -6.39 -4.75 -9.46
N ARG A 138 -7.31 -5.01 -8.53
CA ARG A 138 -8.23 -3.99 -8.00
C ARG A 138 -7.48 -2.81 -7.37
N TYR A 139 -6.46 -3.08 -6.55
CA TYR A 139 -5.65 -2.04 -5.93
C TYR A 139 -4.86 -1.23 -6.96
N ILE A 140 -4.23 -1.90 -7.94
CA ILE A 140 -3.47 -1.24 -9.01
C ILE A 140 -4.39 -0.36 -9.86
N ARG A 141 -5.53 -0.88 -10.32
CA ARG A 141 -6.52 -0.09 -11.08
C ARG A 141 -6.97 1.15 -10.31
N GLY A 142 -7.29 0.97 -9.02
CA GLY A 142 -7.67 2.09 -8.16
C GLY A 142 -6.54 3.11 -7.99
N TRP A 143 -5.29 2.66 -7.82
CA TRP A 143 -4.13 3.54 -7.71
C TRP A 143 -3.87 4.31 -9.01
N LEU A 144 -3.93 3.65 -10.17
CA LEU A 144 -3.77 4.30 -11.48
C LEU A 144 -4.78 5.42 -11.69
N VAL A 145 -6.05 5.19 -11.34
CA VAL A 145 -7.09 6.23 -11.40
C VAL A 145 -6.76 7.39 -10.46
N ARG A 146 -6.36 7.10 -9.21
CA ARG A 146 -5.98 8.14 -8.24
C ARG A 146 -4.71 8.88 -8.61
N LYS A 147 -3.84 8.32 -9.45
CA LYS A 147 -2.62 9.00 -9.89
C LYS A 147 -2.93 10.12 -10.91
N ARG A 148 -4.07 10.07 -11.60
CA ARG A 148 -4.43 11.08 -12.60
C ARG A 148 -4.67 12.44 -11.94
N ALA A 149 -4.17 13.50 -12.56
CA ALA A 149 -4.23 14.87 -12.03
C ALA A 149 -5.67 15.36 -11.85
N ASP A 150 -6.52 15.14 -12.86
CA ASP A 150 -7.96 15.47 -12.83
C ASP A 150 -8.69 14.86 -11.62
N VAL A 151 -8.38 13.62 -11.28
CA VAL A 151 -8.96 12.93 -10.11
C VAL A 151 -8.39 13.48 -8.80
N GLN A 152 -7.12 13.90 -8.76
CA GLN A 152 -6.52 14.49 -7.57
C GLN A 152 -7.09 15.89 -7.29
N GLU A 153 -7.24 16.73 -8.31
CA GLU A 153 -7.87 18.05 -8.21
C GLU A 153 -9.30 17.92 -7.65
N MET A 154 -10.10 17.01 -8.22
CA MET A 154 -11.45 16.74 -7.74
C MET A 154 -11.46 16.29 -6.26
N ARG A 155 -10.50 15.45 -5.84
CA ARG A 155 -10.39 15.02 -4.43
C ARG A 155 -10.00 16.15 -3.50
N GLN A 156 -9.13 17.06 -3.94
CA GLN A 156 -8.76 18.24 -3.16
C GLN A 156 -9.96 19.18 -3.02
N PHE A 157 -10.71 19.41 -4.10
CA PHE A 157 -11.94 20.18 -4.09
C PHE A 157 -12.96 19.67 -3.06
N TRP A 158 -13.26 18.36 -3.06
CA TRP A 158 -14.19 17.78 -2.09
C TRP A 158 -13.67 17.83 -0.64
N LYS A 159 -12.35 17.82 -0.42
CA LYS A 159 -11.78 17.99 0.93
C LYS A 159 -11.99 19.40 1.46
N ILE A 160 -11.80 20.41 0.61
CA ILE A 160 -11.99 21.83 0.95
C ILE A 160 -13.46 22.05 1.32
N ILE A 161 -14.40 21.62 0.47
CA ILE A 161 -15.84 21.73 0.75
C ILE A 161 -16.23 20.98 2.02
N SER A 162 -15.68 19.79 2.26
CA SER A 162 -15.98 19.05 3.50
C SER A 162 -15.43 19.75 4.75
N ALA A 163 -14.32 20.47 4.65
CA ALA A 163 -13.75 21.24 5.75
C ALA A 163 -14.59 22.50 6.01
N GLU A 164 -14.97 23.23 4.96
CA GLU A 164 -15.80 24.43 5.03
C GLU A 164 -17.25 24.12 5.45
N GLY A 165 -17.81 22.98 5.04
CA GLY A 165 -19.14 22.51 5.42
C GLY A 165 -19.27 22.12 6.91
N THR A 166 -18.16 22.04 7.65
CA THR A 166 -18.19 21.91 9.12
C THR A 166 -18.47 23.25 9.81
N GLU A 167 -18.32 24.38 9.11
CA GLU A 167 -18.58 25.75 9.64
C GLU A 167 -19.93 26.35 9.21
N LEU A 168 -20.65 25.74 8.26
CA LEU A 168 -22.03 26.15 7.93
C LEU A 168 -23.04 25.14 8.46
N SER A 169 -23.57 25.44 9.65
CA SER A 169 -24.93 25.03 10.01
C SER A 169 -25.89 25.60 8.96
N ILE A 170 -26.34 24.77 8.03
CA ILE A 170 -27.39 25.10 7.07
C ILE A 170 -28.70 25.28 7.88
N PRO A 171 -29.36 26.45 7.87
CA PRO A 171 -30.70 26.56 8.43
C PRO A 171 -31.66 25.76 7.55
N GLU A 172 -32.39 24.86 8.19
CA GLU A 172 -33.45 24.08 7.57
C GLU A 172 -34.65 24.99 7.28
N SER A 173 -34.76 25.51 6.05
CA SER A 173 -35.97 26.12 5.47
C SER A 173 -35.79 26.12 3.93
N ASP A 174 -36.65 25.58 3.08
CA ASP A 174 -38.07 25.32 3.17
C ASP A 174 -38.41 24.02 2.45
N LYS A 175 -39.11 23.11 3.13
CA LYS A 175 -39.97 22.14 2.46
C LYS A 175 -41.30 22.83 2.20
N THR A 176 -41.41 23.59 1.11
CA THR A 176 -42.73 23.96 0.59
C THR A 176 -43.38 22.71 -0.01
N ASP A 177 -44.21 22.12 0.85
CA ASP A 177 -45.46 21.43 0.58
C ASP A 177 -45.98 21.56 -0.86
N CYS A 178 -45.73 20.55 -1.70
CA CYS A 178 -46.52 20.31 -2.90
C CYS A 178 -47.55 19.22 -2.59
N ARG A 179 -48.56 19.55 -1.78
CA ARG A 179 -49.80 18.79 -1.66
C ARG A 179 -50.99 19.63 -2.13
N LYS A 180 -51.52 19.22 -3.28
CA LYS A 180 -52.93 19.27 -3.77
C LYS A 180 -53.33 20.28 -4.85
N SER A 181 -54.36 19.80 -5.58
CA SER A 181 -55.22 20.38 -6.64
C SER A 181 -54.54 20.53 -8.01
N VAL A 182 -54.99 19.91 -9.10
CA VAL A 182 -56.34 19.45 -9.52
C VAL A 182 -56.28 18.08 -10.17
#